data_AF-S9P009-F1
#
_entry.id   AF-S9P009-F1
#
_cell.length_a   1.000
_cell.length_b   1.000
_cell.length_c   1.000
_cell.angle_alpha   90.00
_cell.angle_beta   90.00
_cell.angle_gamma   90.00
#
_symmetry.space_group_name_H-M   'P 1'
#
loop_
_entity.id
_entity.type
_entity.pdbx_description
1 polymer ?
#
loop_
_entity_poly.entity_id
_entity_poly.type
_entity_poly.pdbx_seq_one_letter_code
_entity_poly.pdbx_strand_id
1 'polypeptide(L)'
;MDGAGPADSGMRAVRGLCRKRLEPLLEAHAVHLAIVNGTGRFVMGGREEDLRRLEPELSAQGGSVTVLPVHVASHTPLLASAARAFGELLAHSGLRAPGTPVLAGIDGSPVSTRERALTMLTRQVAELILAGLGATALCAAGTALLSRLGRPPPSSREEPLAPTSHS
;
A
#
# COMPACT_ATOMS: atom_id res chain seq x y z
N MET A 1 3.17 -9.78 -12.28
CA MET A 1 3.51 -10.09 -10.87
C MET A 1 2.92 -11.42 -10.44
N ASP A 2 1.98 -11.98 -11.21
CA ASP A 2 1.43 -13.32 -10.96
C ASP A 2 2.56 -14.36 -10.99
N GLY A 3 2.67 -15.15 -9.91
CA GLY A 3 3.77 -16.10 -9.70
C GLY A 3 4.98 -15.57 -8.91
N ALA A 4 5.04 -14.28 -8.60
CA ALA A 4 6.02 -13.74 -7.67
C ALA A 4 5.50 -13.92 -6.24
N GLY A 5 5.93 -14.98 -5.53
CA GLY A 5 5.52 -15.28 -4.16
C GLY A 5 4.83 -16.64 -4.02
N PRO A 6 4.38 -17.02 -2.81
CA PRO A 6 3.64 -18.26 -2.61
C PRO A 6 2.41 -18.34 -3.51
N ALA A 7 2.14 -19.54 -4.04
CA ALA A 7 0.88 -19.84 -4.69
C ALA A 7 -0.28 -19.57 -3.72
N ASP A 8 -1.41 -19.14 -4.26
CA ASP A 8 -2.61 -18.79 -3.50
C ASP A 8 -2.33 -17.74 -2.41
N SER A 9 -1.69 -16.63 -2.79
CA SER A 9 -1.53 -15.47 -1.92
C SER A 9 -2.46 -14.33 -2.33
N GLY A 10 -2.69 -13.41 -1.41
CA GLY A 10 -3.56 -12.26 -1.65
C GLY A 10 -3.41 -11.18 -0.60
N MET A 11 -4.29 -10.18 -0.67
CA MET A 11 -4.29 -9.04 0.26
C MET A 11 -5.69 -8.67 0.72
N ARG A 12 -5.77 -8.06 1.90
CA ARG A 12 -7.01 -7.50 2.47
C ARG A 12 -6.75 -6.14 3.06
N ALA A 13 -7.71 -5.24 2.87
CA ALA A 13 -7.76 -4.03 3.67
C ALA A 13 -8.45 -4.32 5.00
N VAL A 14 -7.91 -3.77 6.09
CA VAL A 14 -8.52 -3.80 7.42
C VAL A 14 -8.66 -2.38 7.96
N ARG A 15 -9.82 -2.08 8.54
CA ARG A 15 -10.15 -0.78 9.13
C ARG A 15 -10.72 -0.94 10.53
N GLY A 16 -10.54 0.07 11.38
CA GLY A 16 -11.20 0.15 12.70
C GLY A 16 -10.39 -0.43 13.87
N LEU A 17 -9.25 -1.06 13.61
CA LEU A 17 -8.32 -1.54 14.64
C LEU A 17 -7.12 -0.60 14.77
N CYS A 18 -6.49 -0.51 15.94
CA CYS A 18 -5.18 0.16 16.07
C CYS A 18 -4.04 -0.83 15.80
N ARG A 19 -2.88 -0.32 15.38
CA ARG A 19 -1.72 -1.14 15.00
C ARG A 19 -1.28 -2.12 16.11
N LYS A 20 -1.26 -1.65 17.36
CA LYS A 20 -0.89 -2.46 18.54
C LYS A 20 -1.79 -3.69 18.75
N ARG A 21 -3.07 -3.62 18.36
CA ARG A 21 -4.00 -4.76 18.43
C ARG A 21 -3.92 -5.65 17.20
N LEU A 22 -3.61 -5.05 16.04
CA LEU A 22 -3.52 -5.77 14.79
C LEU A 22 -2.26 -6.67 14.72
N GLU A 23 -1.08 -6.13 15.05
CA GLU A 23 0.20 -6.82 14.85
C GLU A 23 0.28 -8.23 15.48
N PRO A 24 -0.14 -8.44 16.75
CA PRO A 24 -0.11 -9.78 17.34
C PRO A 24 -0.98 -10.80 16.61
N LEU A 25 -2.13 -10.37 16.07
CA LEU A 25 -3.01 -11.24 15.29
C LEU A 25 -2.38 -11.60 13.94
N LEU A 26 -1.67 -10.65 13.31
CA LEU A 26 -0.98 -10.94 12.05
C LEU A 26 0.12 -11.98 12.26
N GLU A 27 0.93 -11.82 13.31
CA GLU A 27 2.03 -12.72 13.67
C GLU A 27 1.53 -14.15 13.95
N ALA A 28 0.45 -14.30 14.72
CA ALA A 28 -0.14 -15.60 15.03
C ALA A 28 -0.64 -16.39 13.81
N HIS A 29 -0.93 -15.70 12.69
CA HIS A 29 -1.44 -16.31 11.46
C HIS A 29 -0.43 -16.31 10.31
N ALA A 30 0.84 -15.96 10.54
CA ALA A 30 1.83 -15.79 9.46
C ALA A 30 1.35 -14.82 8.34
N VAL A 31 0.57 -13.82 8.73
CA VAL A 31 0.13 -12.72 7.87
C VAL A 31 1.04 -11.52 8.12
N HIS A 32 1.28 -10.73 7.09
CA HIS A 32 2.16 -9.57 7.18
C HIS A 32 1.39 -8.28 6.97
N LEU A 33 1.77 -7.25 7.73
CA LEU A 33 1.36 -5.89 7.43
C LEU A 33 2.06 -5.44 6.14
N ALA A 34 1.28 -5.03 5.14
CA ALA A 34 1.77 -4.66 3.81
C ALA A 34 1.77 -3.14 3.60
N ILE A 35 0.72 -2.45 4.04
CA ILE A 35 0.58 -0.99 3.89
C ILE A 35 -0.09 -0.37 5.11
N VAL A 36 0.46 0.75 5.61
CA VAL A 36 -0.18 1.64 6.57
C VAL A 36 -0.72 2.88 5.86
N ASN A 37 -2.03 2.97 5.69
CA ASN A 37 -2.73 4.07 5.03
C ASN A 37 -3.18 5.18 6.00
N GLY A 38 -2.68 5.16 7.23
CA GLY A 38 -3.02 6.09 8.31
C GLY A 38 -3.64 5.38 9.51
N THR A 39 -4.12 6.16 10.47
CA THR A 39 -4.65 5.65 11.73
C THR A 39 -5.81 4.69 11.49
N GLY A 40 -5.61 3.44 11.92
CA GLY A 40 -6.60 2.37 11.83
C GLY A 40 -7.03 1.99 10.42
N ARG A 41 -6.16 2.19 9.43
CA ARG A 41 -6.38 1.79 8.03
C ARG A 41 -5.12 1.10 7.52
N PHE A 42 -5.23 -0.20 7.30
CA PHE A 42 -4.09 -1.03 6.92
C PHE A 42 -4.43 -1.94 5.75
N VAL A 43 -3.40 -2.42 5.08
CA VAL A 43 -3.47 -3.54 4.15
C VAL A 43 -2.57 -4.63 4.69
N MET A 44 -3.06 -5.85 4.69
CA MET A 44 -2.34 -7.06 5.10
C MET A 44 -2.23 -8.02 3.92
N GLY A 45 -1.15 -8.79 3.87
CA GLY A 45 -0.86 -9.76 2.82
C GLY A 45 -0.32 -11.06 3.39
N GLY A 46 -0.63 -12.17 2.74
CA GLY A 46 -0.31 -13.51 3.22
C GLY A 46 -0.86 -14.58 2.27
N ARG A 47 -0.85 -15.84 2.72
CA ARG A 47 -1.53 -16.91 2.00
C ARG A 47 -3.04 -16.79 2.21
N GLU A 48 -3.78 -17.14 1.17
CA GLU A 48 -5.23 -17.05 1.11
C GLU A 48 -5.91 -17.77 2.28
N GLU A 49 -5.40 -18.94 2.67
CA GLU A 49 -5.93 -19.70 3.79
C GLU A 49 -5.71 -19.05 5.15
N ASP A 50 -4.53 -18.48 5.37
CA ASP A 50 -4.15 -17.85 6.64
C ASP A 50 -4.95 -16.57 6.85
N LEU A 51 -5.10 -15.79 5.78
CA LEU A 51 -5.91 -14.59 5.78
C LEU A 51 -7.40 -14.90 6.03
N ARG A 52 -7.95 -15.98 5.46
CA ARG A 52 -9.33 -16.42 5.74
C ARG A 52 -9.53 -16.84 7.20
N ARG A 53 -8.53 -17.49 7.81
CA ARG A 53 -8.58 -17.88 9.24
C ARG A 53 -8.54 -16.67 10.16
N LEU A 54 -7.80 -15.63 9.79
CA LEU A 54 -7.63 -14.41 10.56
C LEU A 54 -8.88 -13.49 10.52
N GLU A 55 -9.62 -13.48 9.41
CA GLU A 55 -10.76 -12.57 9.19
C GLU A 55 -11.80 -12.54 10.34
N PRO A 56 -12.28 -13.69 10.87
CA PRO A 56 -13.23 -13.70 11.99
C PRO A 56 -12.68 -13.04 13.27
N GLU A 57 -11.40 -13.22 13.57
CA GLU A 57 -10.78 -12.64 14.77
C GLU A 57 -10.65 -11.12 14.67
N LEU A 58 -10.33 -10.62 13.48
CA LEU A 58 -10.32 -9.18 13.21
C LEU A 58 -11.72 -8.59 13.40
N SER A 59 -12.76 -9.27 12.89
CA SER A 59 -14.15 -8.83 13.05
C SER A 59 -14.61 -8.87 14.51
N ALA A 60 -14.23 -9.90 15.27
CA ALA A 60 -14.53 -9.98 16.70
C ALA A 60 -13.93 -8.81 17.52
N GLN A 61 -12.82 -8.25 17.06
CA GLN A 61 -12.21 -7.06 17.68
C GLN A 61 -12.74 -5.72 17.15
N GLY A 62 -13.79 -5.74 16.30
CA GLY A 62 -14.38 -4.53 15.69
C GLY A 62 -13.71 -4.09 14.39
N GLY A 63 -12.88 -4.94 13.78
CA GLY A 63 -12.25 -4.69 12.49
C GLY A 63 -13.17 -4.98 11.31
N SER A 64 -13.20 -4.08 10.34
CA SER A 64 -13.85 -4.31 9.04
C SER A 64 -12.79 -4.74 8.03
N VAL A 65 -13.01 -5.90 7.40
CA VAL A 65 -12.09 -6.49 6.42
C VAL A 65 -12.69 -6.44 5.01
N THR A 66 -11.87 -6.16 4.01
CA THR A 66 -12.26 -6.16 2.60
C THR A 66 -11.20 -6.89 1.77
N VAL A 67 -11.63 -7.90 1.00
CA VAL A 67 -10.77 -8.60 0.05
C VAL A 67 -10.37 -7.66 -1.08
N LEU A 68 -9.08 -7.59 -1.38
CA LEU A 68 -8.57 -6.84 -2.52
C LEU A 68 -8.45 -7.77 -3.72
N PRO A 69 -8.82 -7.34 -4.94
CA PRO A 69 -8.73 -8.16 -6.16
C PRO A 69 -7.28 -8.27 -6.66
N VAL A 70 -6.38 -8.78 -5.82
CA VAL A 70 -4.96 -8.97 -6.07
C VAL A 70 -4.52 -10.34 -5.55
N HIS A 71 -3.84 -11.11 -6.39
CA HIS A 71 -3.43 -12.49 -6.11
C HIS A 71 -1.95 -12.59 -5.73
N VAL A 72 -1.44 -11.56 -5.06
CA VAL A 72 -0.04 -11.44 -4.67
C VAL A 72 0.06 -10.68 -3.37
N ALA A 73 0.79 -11.23 -2.40
CA ALA A 73 1.06 -10.59 -1.11
C ALA A 73 2.16 -9.51 -1.23
N SER A 74 1.92 -8.46 -2.01
CA SER A 74 2.88 -7.38 -2.23
C SER A 74 3.23 -6.60 -0.95
N HIS A 75 4.42 -6.00 -0.91
CA HIS A 75 4.92 -5.24 0.26
C HIS A 75 5.07 -6.11 1.52
N THR A 76 5.28 -7.41 1.34
CA THR A 76 5.52 -8.37 2.42
C THR A 76 6.81 -9.16 2.19
N PRO A 77 7.43 -9.69 3.26
CA PRO A 77 8.62 -10.53 3.14
C PRO A 77 8.47 -11.74 2.20
N LEU A 78 7.22 -12.18 1.92
CA LEU A 78 6.92 -13.26 0.99
C LEU A 78 7.42 -12.98 -0.44
N LEU A 79 7.68 -11.71 -0.78
CA LEU A 79 8.22 -11.32 -2.08
C LEU A 79 9.74 -11.11 -2.09
N ALA A 80 10.49 -11.47 -1.05
CA ALA A 80 11.93 -11.18 -0.97
C ALA A 80 12.72 -11.70 -2.19
N SER A 81 12.42 -12.92 -2.67
CA SER A 81 13.06 -13.47 -3.87
C SER A 81 12.70 -12.69 -5.14
N ALA A 82 11.43 -12.31 -5.28
CA ALA A 82 10.95 -11.52 -6.41
C ALA A 82 11.53 -10.10 -6.39
N ALA A 83 11.69 -9.50 -5.21
CA ALA A 83 12.34 -8.21 -5.03
C ALA A 83 13.79 -8.25 -5.53
N ARG A 84 14.55 -9.30 -5.18
CA ARG A 84 15.92 -9.47 -5.69
C ARG A 84 15.97 -9.53 -7.22
N ALA A 85 15.16 -10.40 -7.83
CA ALA A 85 15.09 -10.52 -9.29
C ALA A 85 14.65 -9.20 -9.96
N PHE A 86 13.68 -8.51 -9.36
CA PHE A 86 13.25 -7.20 -9.82
C PHE A 86 14.38 -6.16 -9.74
N GLY A 87 15.18 -6.17 -8.66
CA GLY A 87 16.32 -5.27 -8.51
C GLY A 87 17.38 -5.47 -9.58
N GLU A 88 17.68 -6.72 -9.94
CA GLU A 88 18.60 -7.04 -11.04
C GLU A 88 18.09 -6.49 -12.38
N LEU A 89 16.81 -6.69 -12.71
CA LEU A 89 16.21 -6.13 -13.93
C LEU A 89 16.19 -4.59 -13.91
N LEU A 90 15.84 -4.01 -12.77
CA LEU A 90 15.75 -2.57 -12.60
C LEU A 90 17.12 -1.90 -12.73
N ALA A 91 18.20 -2.54 -12.25
CA ALA A 91 19.56 -2.03 -12.37
C ALA A 91 20.03 -1.88 -13.83
N HIS A 92 19.56 -2.78 -14.72
CA HIS A 92 19.84 -2.75 -16.15
C HIS A 92 18.80 -1.94 -16.94
N SER A 93 17.77 -1.42 -16.27
CA SER A 93 16.81 -0.52 -16.90
C SER A 93 17.42 0.87 -17.14
N GLY A 94 16.80 1.62 -18.04
CA GLY A 94 17.09 3.04 -18.28
C GLY A 94 16.65 3.97 -17.14
N LEU A 95 16.39 3.47 -15.92
CA LEU A 95 15.99 4.29 -14.78
C LEU A 95 17.02 5.38 -14.53
N ARG A 96 16.53 6.62 -14.46
CA ARG A 96 17.30 7.83 -14.16
C ARG A 96 16.96 8.29 -12.74
N ALA A 97 17.85 9.10 -12.18
CA ALA A 97 17.53 9.84 -10.97
C ALA A 97 16.26 10.69 -11.19
N PRO A 98 15.38 10.81 -10.18
CA PRO A 98 14.19 11.62 -10.30
C PRO A 98 14.57 13.10 -10.47
N GLY A 99 13.89 13.83 -11.35
CA GLY A 99 14.15 15.26 -11.59
C GLY A 99 13.75 16.18 -10.42
N THR A 100 13.03 15.64 -9.44
CA THR A 100 12.66 16.31 -8.19
C THR A 100 12.70 15.27 -7.07
N PRO A 101 13.16 15.60 -5.85
CA PRO A 101 13.18 14.64 -4.75
C PRO A 101 11.79 14.04 -4.51
N VAL A 102 11.73 12.71 -4.44
CA VAL A 102 10.52 11.97 -4.06
C VAL A 102 10.74 11.30 -2.71
N LEU A 103 9.67 11.02 -1.97
CA LEU A 103 9.77 10.35 -0.67
C LEU A 103 9.61 8.84 -0.85
N ALA A 104 10.48 8.07 -0.23
CA ALA A 104 10.39 6.62 -0.22
C ALA A 104 9.15 6.16 0.55
N GLY A 105 8.40 5.20 0.00
CA GLY A 105 7.22 4.64 0.67
C GLY A 105 7.53 3.88 1.96
N ILE A 106 8.76 3.38 2.12
CA ILE A 106 9.16 2.53 3.25
C ILE A 106 9.36 3.33 4.53
N ASP A 107 10.10 4.44 4.43
CA ASP A 107 10.59 5.21 5.59
C ASP A 107 10.41 6.73 5.45
N GLY A 108 9.81 7.19 4.34
CA GLY A 108 9.62 8.62 4.07
C GLY A 108 10.91 9.38 3.77
N SER A 109 12.06 8.70 3.63
CA SER A 109 13.33 9.36 3.32
C SER A 109 13.35 9.89 1.89
N PRO A 110 14.05 11.01 1.62
CA PRO A 110 14.15 11.54 0.27
C PRO A 110 14.95 10.62 -0.65
N VAL A 111 14.53 10.58 -1.91
CA VAL A 111 15.13 9.86 -3.03
C VAL A 111 15.41 10.87 -4.12
N SER A 112 16.68 11.19 -4.32
CA SER A 112 17.16 12.16 -5.32
C SER A 112 18.22 11.59 -6.25
N THR A 113 18.77 10.40 -5.95
CA THR A 113 19.78 9.74 -6.78
C THR A 113 19.22 8.48 -7.42
N ARG A 114 19.86 8.04 -8.51
CA ARG A 114 19.50 6.80 -9.20
C ARG A 114 19.70 5.60 -8.28
N GLU A 115 20.81 5.55 -7.54
CA GLU A 115 21.18 4.46 -6.64
C GLU A 115 20.15 4.31 -5.52
N ARG A 116 19.70 5.44 -4.96
CA ARG A 116 18.64 5.45 -3.95
C ARG A 116 17.30 5.03 -4.53
N ALA A 117 16.98 5.47 -5.76
CA ALA A 117 15.77 5.06 -6.46
C ALA A 117 15.76 3.54 -6.71
N LEU A 118 16.87 2.98 -7.21
CA LEU A 118 17.03 1.53 -7.39
C LEU A 118 16.82 0.78 -6.08
N THR A 119 17.50 1.22 -5.02
CA THR A 119 17.41 0.59 -3.69
C THR A 119 15.97 0.61 -3.18
N MET A 120 15.32 1.78 -3.23
CA MET A 120 13.98 1.95 -2.67
C MET A 120 12.89 1.27 -3.47
N LEU A 121 12.95 1.36 -4.81
CA LEU A 121 12.01 0.70 -5.70
C LEU A 121 12.13 -0.83 -5.59
N THR A 122 13.34 -1.34 -5.35
CA THR A 122 13.57 -2.78 -5.13
C THR A 122 12.99 -3.23 -3.80
N ARG A 123 13.39 -2.57 -2.72
CA ARG A 123 12.99 -2.93 -1.36
C ARG A 123 11.48 -2.87 -1.16
N GLN A 124 10.81 -1.86 -1.71
CA GLN A 124 9.36 -1.69 -1.51
C GLN A 124 8.55 -2.89 -2.01
N VAL A 125 9.06 -3.71 -2.93
CA VAL A 125 8.36 -4.93 -3.39
C VAL A 125 8.09 -5.89 -2.23
N ALA A 126 9.02 -5.99 -1.28
CA ALA A 126 8.97 -6.96 -0.19
C ALA A 126 8.90 -6.31 1.21
N GLU A 127 8.81 -4.98 1.30
CA GLU A 127 8.81 -4.25 2.55
C GLU A 127 7.54 -3.42 2.74
N LEU A 128 7.13 -3.30 4.00
CA LEU A 128 5.99 -2.51 4.45
C LEU A 128 6.04 -1.08 3.90
N ILE A 129 4.90 -0.59 3.42
CA ILE A 129 4.74 0.79 2.95
C ILE A 129 4.01 1.64 3.97
N LEU A 130 4.58 2.80 4.27
CA LEU A 130 4.05 3.82 5.16
C LEU A 130 3.50 5.00 4.32
N ALA A 131 2.31 4.80 3.72
CA ALA A 131 1.68 5.78 2.84
C ALA A 131 1.38 7.13 3.54
N GLY A 132 1.36 7.16 4.88
CA GLY A 132 1.16 8.38 5.66
C GLY A 132 2.40 9.28 5.85
N LEU A 133 3.62 8.80 5.60
CA LEU A 133 4.83 9.60 5.85
C LEU A 133 5.00 10.74 4.84
N GLY A 134 4.49 10.57 3.62
CA GLY A 134 4.59 11.58 2.58
C GLY A 134 3.97 12.92 2.99
N ALA A 135 2.84 12.91 3.69
CA ALA A 135 2.20 14.15 4.15
C ALA A 135 2.93 14.79 5.34
N THR A 136 3.39 13.99 6.31
CA THR A 136 4.06 14.50 7.52
C THR A 136 5.48 15.00 7.23
N ALA A 137 6.24 14.30 6.40
CA ALA A 137 7.58 14.72 5.97
C ALA A 137 7.52 15.96 5.06
N LEU A 138 6.50 16.10 4.21
CA LEU A 138 6.28 17.30 3.39
C LEU A 138 5.92 18.52 4.25
N CYS A 139 5.12 18.34 5.30
CA CYS A 139 4.85 19.38 6.29
C CYS A 139 6.12 19.82 7.03
N ALA A 140 7.07 18.91 7.30
CA ALA A 140 8.34 19.24 7.93
C ALA A 140 9.36 19.87 6.96
N ALA A 141 9.29 19.54 5.66
CA ALA A 141 10.26 19.96 4.64
C ALA A 141 9.90 21.25 3.88
N GLY A 142 8.69 21.81 4.06
CA GLY A 142 8.35 23.15 3.56
C GLY A 142 8.30 23.30 2.02
N THR A 143 8.15 22.21 1.26
CA THR A 143 8.03 22.25 -0.21
C THR A 143 6.73 21.62 -0.69
N ALA A 144 6.00 22.32 -1.55
CA ALA A 144 4.75 21.87 -2.15
C ALA A 144 5.00 21.19 -3.51
N LEU A 145 4.59 19.92 -3.68
CA LEU A 145 3.89 19.42 -4.87
C LEU A 145 3.37 18.00 -4.61
N LEU A 146 2.09 17.87 -4.22
CA LEU A 146 1.36 16.61 -4.21
C LEU A 146 0.55 16.53 -5.51
N SER A 147 1.18 16.11 -6.62
CA SER A 147 0.40 15.69 -7.79
C SER A 147 -0.10 14.28 -7.53
N ARG A 148 -1.38 14.18 -7.17
CA ARG A 148 -2.07 12.90 -6.95
C ARG A 148 -2.33 12.25 -8.31
N LEU A 149 -1.45 11.36 -8.76
CA LEU A 149 -1.72 10.55 -9.94
C LEU A 149 -2.72 9.44 -9.57
N GLY A 150 -4.00 9.70 -9.87
CA GLY A 150 -5.08 8.72 -9.78
C GLY A 150 -6.37 9.35 -10.30
N ARG A 151 -7.08 8.63 -11.20
CA ARG A 151 -8.40 9.06 -11.69
C ARG A 151 -9.31 9.29 -10.46
N PRO A 152 -9.94 10.47 -10.31
CA PRO A 152 -10.92 10.63 -9.25
C PRO A 152 -12.05 9.59 -9.42
N PRO A 153 -12.66 9.10 -8.33
CA PRO A 153 -13.85 8.26 -8.45
C PRO A 153 -14.91 9.01 -9.28
N PRO A 154 -15.72 8.30 -10.10
CA PRO A 154 -16.77 8.97 -10.87
C PRO A 154 -17.66 9.74 -9.89
N SER A 155 -17.74 11.06 -10.07
CA SER A 155 -18.68 11.90 -9.35
C SER A 155 -20.08 11.41 -9.68
N SER A 156 -20.88 11.09 -8.65
CA SER A 156 -22.32 10.92 -8.79
C SER A 156 -22.86 12.16 -9.52
N ARG A 157 -23.43 11.95 -10.72
CA ARG A 157 -24.10 13.01 -11.45
C ARG A 157 -25.25 13.50 -10.59
N GLU A 158 -25.20 14.76 -10.15
CA GLU A 158 -26.42 15.46 -9.79
C GLU A 158 -27.25 15.64 -11.06
N GLU A 159 -28.46 15.09 -11.00
CA GLU A 159 -29.50 15.21 -12.01
C GLU A 159 -30.01 16.67 -12.02
N PRO A 160 -30.14 17.34 -13.18
CA PRO A 160 -30.58 18.72 -13.21
C PRO A 160 -32.06 18.81 -12.84
N LEU A 161 -32.35 19.57 -11.77
CA LEU A 161 -33.69 19.91 -11.32
C LEU A 161 -34.46 20.66 -12.42
N ALA A 162 -35.60 20.11 -12.85
CA ALA A 162 -36.47 20.72 -13.84
C ALA A 162 -37.04 22.07 -13.36
N PRO A 163 -37.25 23.06 -14.26
CA PRO A 163 -37.81 24.34 -13.87
C PRO A 163 -39.31 24.22 -13.55
N THR A 164 -39.70 24.57 -12.33
CA THR A 164 -41.10 24.77 -11.97
C THR A 164 -41.60 26.08 -12.57
N SER A 165 -42.40 25.98 -13.62
CA SER A 165 -43.23 27.06 -14.14
C SER A 165 -44.38 27.34 -13.18
N HIS A 166 -44.48 28.55 -12.64
CA HIS A 166 -45.73 29.10 -12.07
C HIS A 166 -46.00 30.47 -12.69
N SER A 167 -47.26 30.63 -13.08
CA SER A 167 -47.90 31.75 -13.76
C SER A 167 -47.87 33.07 -13.00
#